data_AF-A0AAW1KW57-F1
#
_entry.id   AF-A0AAW1KW57-F1
#
_cell.length_a   1.000
_cell.length_b   1.000
_cell.length_c   1.000
_cell.angle_alpha   90.00
_cell.angle_beta   90.00
_cell.angle_gamma   90.00
#
_symmetry.space_group_name_H-M   'P 1'
#
loop_
_entity.id
_entity.type
_entity.pdbx_description
1 polymer ?
#
loop_
_entity_poly.entity_id
_entity_poly.type
_entity_poly.pdbx_seq_one_letter_code
_entity_poly.pdbx_strand_id
1 'polypeptide(L)'
;MEDMSRVNQANEDKAEEVRQALAQMVCYESVAPSKFCNESDGFKTFIAACNPSVLSFLDSTSLQQNCLKLYKQEHSKVMEVFSNLDGQISLSIDLLTYEKPGEPFHEHMCLSAHFVNDKWKLRKWVLRYCDVYGLEMKPSVVATSESIRDWNIEGKVFGVTIGGKIDTSMLKEQVQGKRVLLLNGKLFHVRCCSDMISRMVQKGFRMIDEIIDKVQAIAWSRSLPLWYLTSTKLRNALELKENGGFSRVPKRFVPTKGEWGKVKKVCKIVDQIYEITKGLFKAKMLTANLFLPCLKEIRTYLTQEANSSDPFEKSMAEKMLKTFNKYWNDMYLILAIAAFLDPRHKMKLIELSSSKVGDSDDHNEEKSAYVLQTIHRLYDDYVGPNDQPVNSELNLYLEEPVLPMTENFSVLL
;
A
#
# COMPACT_ATOMS: atom_id res chain seq x y z
N MET A 1 -18.29 39.50 -43.81
CA MET A 1 -18.18 38.02 -43.78
C MET A 1 -17.02 37.56 -42.91
N GLU A 2 -15.84 38.18 -43.02
CA GLU A 2 -14.68 37.90 -42.13
C GLU A 2 -14.94 38.17 -40.64
N ASP A 3 -15.72 39.20 -40.31
CA ASP A 3 -15.99 39.59 -38.91
C ASP A 3 -16.85 38.55 -38.16
N MET A 4 -17.86 38.01 -38.82
CA MET A 4 -18.75 36.97 -38.29
C MET A 4 -18.04 35.62 -38.15
N SER A 5 -17.08 35.32 -39.03
CA SER A 5 -16.20 34.14 -38.90
C SER A 5 -15.28 34.25 -37.70
N ARG A 6 -14.76 35.45 -37.39
CA ARG A 6 -13.88 35.68 -36.23
C ARG A 6 -14.65 35.56 -34.91
N VAL A 7 -15.88 36.09 -34.85
CA VAL A 7 -16.75 35.96 -33.68
C VAL A 7 -17.13 34.50 -33.43
N ASN A 8 -17.46 33.74 -34.49
CA ASN A 8 -17.77 32.31 -34.35
C ASN A 8 -16.57 31.49 -33.85
N GLN A 9 -15.36 31.78 -34.33
CA GLN A 9 -14.15 31.12 -33.86
C GLN A 9 -13.90 31.42 -32.37
N ALA A 10 -14.00 32.69 -31.96
CA ALA A 10 -13.79 33.07 -30.57
C ALA A 10 -14.82 32.43 -29.61
N ASN A 11 -16.07 32.27 -30.05
CA ASN A 11 -17.10 31.57 -29.28
C ASN A 11 -16.81 30.08 -29.13
N GLU A 12 -16.31 29.42 -30.19
CA GLU A 12 -15.94 28.01 -30.13
C GLU A 12 -14.70 27.78 -29.26
N ASP A 13 -13.69 28.64 -29.37
CA ASP A 13 -12.51 28.60 -28.51
C ASP A 13 -12.90 28.74 -27.03
N LYS A 14 -13.83 29.66 -26.73
CA LYS A 14 -14.36 29.81 -25.36
C LYS A 14 -15.15 28.60 -24.90
N ALA A 15 -15.95 27.99 -25.77
CA ALA A 15 -16.68 26.76 -25.44
C ALA A 15 -15.72 25.61 -25.14
N GLU A 16 -14.62 25.50 -25.90
CA GLU A 16 -13.57 24.50 -25.66
C GLU A 16 -12.84 24.73 -24.33
N GLU A 17 -12.51 25.97 -23.97
CA GLU A 17 -11.95 26.30 -22.66
C GLU A 17 -12.87 25.83 -21.52
N VAL A 18 -14.19 26.06 -21.66
CA VAL A 18 -15.16 25.64 -20.65
C VAL A 18 -15.25 24.12 -20.56
N ARG A 19 -15.25 23.40 -21.70
CA ARG A 19 -15.23 21.93 -21.71
C ARG A 19 -14.00 21.37 -21.01
N GLN A 20 -12.83 21.96 -21.24
CA GLN A 20 -11.58 21.57 -20.58
C GLN A 20 -11.59 21.87 -19.08
N ALA A 21 -12.05 23.06 -18.67
CA ALA A 21 -12.15 23.42 -17.26
C ALA A 21 -13.12 22.51 -16.50
N LEU A 22 -14.25 22.16 -17.12
CA LEU A 22 -15.23 21.23 -16.54
C LEU A 22 -14.63 19.83 -16.35
N ALA A 23 -13.96 19.31 -17.38
CA ALA A 23 -13.31 18.00 -17.29
C ALA A 23 -12.17 18.00 -16.25
N GLN A 24 -11.39 19.08 -16.15
CA GLN A 24 -10.39 19.24 -15.10
C GLN A 24 -11.03 19.19 -13.71
N MET A 25 -12.10 19.97 -13.48
CA MET A 25 -12.81 19.98 -12.20
C MET A 25 -13.29 18.57 -11.82
N VAL A 26 -13.93 17.85 -12.74
CA VAL A 26 -14.45 16.50 -12.49
C VAL A 26 -13.31 15.52 -12.16
N CYS A 27 -12.18 15.63 -12.85
CA CYS A 27 -10.98 14.85 -12.54
C CYS A 27 -10.39 15.20 -11.15
N TYR A 28 -10.30 16.48 -10.80
CA TYR A 28 -9.78 16.94 -9.50
C TYR A 28 -10.66 16.49 -8.33
N GLU A 29 -11.98 16.61 -8.48
CA GLU A 29 -12.96 16.17 -7.48
C GLU A 29 -13.11 14.64 -7.43
N SER A 30 -12.43 13.90 -8.32
CA SER A 30 -12.48 12.44 -8.39
C SER A 30 -13.90 11.88 -8.52
N VAL A 31 -14.77 12.58 -9.26
CA VAL A 31 -16.16 12.18 -9.51
C VAL A 31 -16.28 11.54 -10.89
N ALA A 32 -16.97 10.41 -11.00
CA ALA A 32 -17.23 9.80 -12.30
C ALA A 32 -18.09 10.74 -13.18
N PRO A 33 -17.79 10.92 -14.48
CA PRO A 33 -18.57 11.78 -15.38
C PRO A 33 -20.08 11.52 -15.34
N SER A 34 -20.48 10.25 -15.32
CA SER A 34 -21.90 9.85 -15.24
C SER A 34 -22.55 10.29 -13.93
N LYS A 35 -21.87 10.08 -12.80
CA LYS A 35 -22.34 10.53 -11.49
C LYS A 35 -22.45 12.03 -11.43
N PHE A 36 -21.44 12.74 -11.93
CA PHE A 36 -21.43 14.20 -11.97
C PHE A 36 -22.64 14.72 -12.76
N CYS A 37 -22.87 14.21 -13.97
CA CYS A 37 -23.98 14.64 -14.80
C CYS A 37 -25.36 14.23 -14.25
N ASN A 38 -25.48 13.12 -13.52
CA ASN A 38 -26.76 12.64 -13.03
C ASN A 38 -27.16 13.21 -11.66
N GLU A 39 -26.20 13.42 -10.76
CA GLU A 39 -26.48 13.70 -9.34
C GLU A 39 -26.15 15.14 -8.92
N SER A 40 -25.60 15.98 -9.81
CA SER A 40 -25.15 17.34 -9.45
C SER A 40 -26.17 18.44 -9.81
N ASP A 41 -27.42 18.29 -9.38
CA ASP A 41 -28.49 19.24 -9.75
C ASP A 41 -28.26 20.66 -9.23
N GLY A 42 -27.64 20.79 -8.04
CA GLY A 42 -27.22 22.09 -7.51
C GLY A 42 -26.18 22.78 -8.40
N PHE A 43 -25.21 22.03 -8.93
CA PHE A 43 -24.22 22.54 -9.88
C PHE A 43 -24.87 22.93 -11.21
N LYS A 44 -25.78 22.10 -11.75
CA LYS A 44 -26.52 22.43 -12.97
C LYS A 44 -27.32 23.72 -12.80
N THR A 45 -27.97 23.91 -11.65
CA THR A 45 -28.73 25.13 -11.32
C THR A 45 -27.82 26.36 -11.28
N PHE A 46 -26.66 26.23 -10.63
CA PHE A 46 -25.66 27.30 -10.57
C PHE A 46 -25.13 27.67 -11.97
N ILE A 47 -24.73 26.67 -12.77
CA ILE A 47 -24.25 26.90 -14.15
C ILE A 47 -25.35 27.46 -15.05
N ALA A 48 -26.60 27.03 -14.90
CA ALA A 48 -27.73 27.61 -15.64
C ALA A 48 -27.86 29.12 -15.38
N ALA A 49 -27.61 29.56 -14.15
CA ALA A 49 -27.64 30.98 -13.78
C ALA A 49 -26.42 31.76 -14.30
N CYS A 50 -25.24 31.14 -14.38
CA CYS A 50 -24.02 31.78 -14.85
C CYS A 50 -23.89 31.80 -16.38
N ASN A 51 -24.10 30.65 -17.03
CA ASN A 51 -24.01 30.48 -18.48
C ASN A 51 -24.80 29.24 -18.93
N PRO A 52 -26.05 29.40 -19.40
CA PRO A 52 -26.91 28.29 -19.82
C PRO A 52 -26.34 27.44 -20.96
N SER A 53 -25.48 27.99 -21.83
CA SER A 53 -24.97 27.27 -22.99
C SER A 53 -24.11 26.07 -22.61
N VAL A 54 -23.52 26.08 -21.40
CA VAL A 54 -22.72 24.97 -20.87
C VAL A 54 -23.55 23.71 -20.66
N LEU A 55 -24.85 23.85 -20.41
CA LEU A 55 -25.76 22.71 -20.23
C LEU A 55 -25.88 21.89 -21.52
N SER A 56 -25.66 22.48 -22.70
CA SER A 56 -25.81 21.80 -23.99
C SER A 56 -24.78 20.69 -24.23
N PHE A 57 -23.63 20.75 -23.55
CA PHE A 57 -22.56 19.76 -23.63
C PHE A 57 -22.24 19.11 -22.27
N LEU A 58 -23.15 19.28 -21.30
CA LEU A 58 -23.07 18.65 -19.98
C LEU A 58 -23.75 17.27 -20.01
N ASP A 59 -23.23 16.38 -20.85
CA ASP A 59 -23.62 14.97 -20.87
C ASP A 59 -22.43 14.07 -20.52
N SER A 60 -22.73 12.86 -20.06
CA SER A 60 -21.72 11.93 -19.57
C SER A 60 -20.71 11.54 -20.66
N THR A 61 -21.12 11.46 -21.93
CA THR A 61 -20.27 10.99 -23.03
C THR A 61 -19.28 12.07 -23.42
N SER A 62 -19.74 13.29 -23.66
CA SER A 62 -18.85 14.42 -23.98
C SER A 62 -17.91 14.73 -22.82
N LEU A 63 -18.39 14.70 -21.58
CA LEU A 63 -17.52 14.90 -20.41
C LEU A 63 -16.44 13.81 -20.32
N GLN A 64 -16.80 12.54 -20.53
CA GLN A 64 -15.83 11.43 -20.54
C GLN A 64 -14.77 11.62 -21.64
N GLN A 65 -15.17 12.02 -22.85
CA GLN A 65 -14.23 12.28 -23.94
C GLN A 65 -13.25 13.41 -23.61
N ASN A 66 -13.74 14.49 -22.98
CA ASN A 66 -12.90 15.60 -22.54
C ASN A 66 -11.94 15.18 -21.42
N CYS A 67 -12.38 14.37 -20.45
CA CYS A 67 -11.49 13.80 -19.44
C CYS A 67 -10.40 12.92 -20.07
N LEU A 68 -10.73 12.11 -21.08
CA LEU A 68 -9.76 11.28 -21.81
C LEU A 68 -8.78 12.13 -22.63
N LYS A 69 -9.22 13.25 -23.20
CA LYS A 69 -8.35 14.21 -23.89
C LYS A 69 -7.35 14.83 -22.92
N LEU A 70 -7.80 15.28 -21.74
CA LEU A 70 -6.92 15.77 -20.69
C LEU A 70 -5.93 14.70 -20.22
N TYR A 71 -6.40 13.47 -19.99
CA TYR A 71 -5.53 12.35 -19.65
C TYR A 71 -4.41 12.16 -20.68
N LYS A 72 -4.72 12.15 -21.98
CA LYS A 72 -3.71 12.01 -23.04
C LYS A 72 -2.67 13.13 -23.02
N GLN A 73 -3.11 14.37 -22.77
CA GLN A 73 -2.21 15.52 -22.66
C GLN A 73 -1.28 15.41 -21.44
N GLU A 74 -1.83 15.07 -20.27
CA GLU A 74 -1.05 14.89 -19.04
C GLU A 74 -0.14 13.66 -19.12
N HIS A 75 -0.58 12.57 -19.76
CA HIS A 75 0.22 11.38 -20.00
C HIS A 75 1.53 11.71 -20.72
N SER A 76 1.49 12.50 -21.79
CA SER A 76 2.71 12.93 -22.49
C SER A 76 3.67 13.72 -21.60
N LYS A 77 3.16 14.60 -20.73
CA LYS A 77 3.98 15.36 -19.78
C LYS A 77 4.62 14.45 -18.73
N VAL A 78 3.86 13.50 -18.21
CA VAL A 78 4.34 12.51 -17.24
C VAL A 78 5.45 11.63 -17.84
N MET A 79 5.29 11.22 -19.10
CA MET A 79 6.32 10.48 -19.85
C MET A 79 7.63 11.25 -19.97
N GLU A 80 7.56 12.56 -20.21
CA GLU A 80 8.72 13.44 -20.22
C GLU A 80 9.38 13.51 -18.83
N VAL A 81 8.59 13.67 -17.76
CA VAL A 81 9.11 13.64 -16.37
C VAL A 81 9.82 12.33 -16.10
N PHE A 82 9.22 11.18 -16.44
CA PHE A 82 9.88 9.90 -16.26
C PHE A 82 11.13 9.77 -17.11
N SER A 83 11.16 10.29 -18.34
CA SER A 83 12.35 10.24 -19.19
C SER A 83 13.52 11.04 -18.61
N ASN A 84 13.24 12.17 -17.97
CA ASN A 84 14.22 13.06 -17.35
C ASN A 84 14.55 12.74 -15.88
N LEU A 85 13.89 11.74 -15.27
CA LEU A 85 14.12 11.34 -13.89
C LEU A 85 15.47 10.62 -13.71
N ASP A 86 16.45 11.21 -13.04
CA ASP A 86 17.72 10.52 -12.73
C ASP A 86 17.57 9.41 -11.68
N GLY A 87 16.52 9.51 -10.86
CA GLY A 87 16.19 8.54 -9.81
C GLY A 87 15.57 7.24 -10.33
N GLN A 88 15.21 6.38 -9.37
CA GLN A 88 14.52 5.12 -9.63
C GLN A 88 13.04 5.19 -9.22
N ILE A 89 12.26 4.28 -9.79
CA ILE A 89 10.81 4.16 -9.57
C ILE A 89 10.54 2.83 -8.88
N SER A 90 9.90 2.88 -7.72
CA SER A 90 9.31 1.70 -7.08
C SER A 90 7.85 1.56 -7.51
N LEU A 91 7.42 0.37 -7.88
CA LEU A 91 6.03 0.10 -8.26
C LEU A 91 5.28 -0.53 -7.09
N SER A 92 4.00 -0.21 -6.93
CA SER A 92 3.08 -0.96 -6.05
C SER A 92 1.86 -1.42 -6.82
N ILE A 93 1.42 -2.64 -6.52
CA ILE A 93 0.26 -3.28 -7.13
C ILE A 93 -0.75 -3.56 -6.03
N ASP A 94 -1.84 -2.78 -6.03
CA ASP A 94 -2.98 -2.99 -5.16
C ASP A 94 -4.02 -3.84 -5.91
N LEU A 95 -4.41 -4.97 -5.31
CA LEU A 95 -5.41 -5.88 -5.86
C LEU A 95 -6.65 -5.86 -4.98
N LEU A 96 -7.79 -5.55 -5.59
CA LEU A 96 -9.09 -5.61 -4.96
C LEU A 96 -9.88 -6.74 -5.61
N THR A 97 -10.11 -7.80 -4.84
CA THR A 97 -10.92 -8.93 -5.28
C THR A 97 -12.35 -8.76 -4.78
N TYR A 98 -13.29 -8.94 -5.69
CA TYR A 98 -14.71 -8.87 -5.41
C TYR A 98 -15.40 -10.13 -5.91
N GLU A 99 -15.96 -10.89 -4.96
CA GLU A 99 -16.69 -12.13 -5.24
C GLU A 99 -18.14 -11.95 -4.79
N LYS A 100 -19.04 -11.91 -5.77
CA LYS A 100 -20.48 -12.00 -5.52
C LYS A 100 -20.97 -13.41 -5.85
N PRO A 101 -21.79 -14.02 -4.99
CA PRO A 101 -22.42 -15.30 -5.31
C PRO A 101 -23.20 -15.21 -6.61
N GLY A 102 -22.86 -16.06 -7.59
CA GLY A 102 -23.51 -16.12 -8.90
C GLY A 102 -23.01 -15.12 -9.95
N GLU A 103 -22.08 -14.23 -9.62
CA GLU A 103 -21.38 -13.36 -10.59
C GLU A 103 -19.94 -13.88 -10.80
N PRO A 104 -19.31 -13.56 -11.95
CA PRO A 104 -17.89 -13.83 -12.15
C PRO A 104 -17.03 -13.15 -11.08
N PHE A 105 -15.90 -13.77 -10.77
CA PHE A 105 -14.90 -13.19 -9.87
C PHE A 105 -14.27 -11.96 -10.53
N HIS A 106 -14.43 -10.77 -9.97
CA HIS A 106 -13.76 -9.57 -10.47
C HIS A 106 -12.51 -9.29 -9.64
N GLU A 107 -11.38 -9.04 -10.30
CA GLU A 107 -10.15 -8.58 -9.65
C GLU A 107 -9.76 -7.25 -10.29
N HIS A 108 -9.85 -6.18 -9.52
CA HIS A 108 -9.38 -4.87 -9.94
C HIS A 108 -7.94 -4.67 -9.50
N MET A 109 -7.12 -4.16 -10.40
CA MET A 109 -5.73 -3.84 -10.18
C MET A 109 -5.50 -2.34 -10.28
N CYS A 110 -4.76 -1.79 -9.32
CA CYS A 110 -4.21 -0.44 -9.38
C CYS A 110 -2.68 -0.51 -9.33
N LEU A 111 -2.03 -0.07 -10.40
CA LEU A 111 -0.57 0.08 -10.49
C LEU A 111 -0.20 1.53 -10.15
N SER A 112 0.68 1.70 -9.18
CA SER A 112 1.23 3.02 -8.82
C SER A 112 2.76 3.05 -8.94
N ALA A 113 3.30 4.17 -9.41
CA ALA A 113 4.70 4.51 -9.37
C ALA A 113 5.00 5.41 -8.17
N HIS A 114 6.07 5.08 -7.45
CA HIS A 114 6.58 5.82 -6.30
C HIS A 114 8.02 6.24 -6.59
N PHE A 115 8.30 7.53 -6.50
CA PHE A 115 9.62 8.07 -6.81
C PHE A 115 9.86 9.39 -6.08
N VAL A 116 11.13 9.78 -5.95
CA VAL A 116 11.53 11.08 -5.44
C VAL A 116 11.81 11.97 -6.64
N ASN A 117 11.19 13.15 -6.70
CA ASN A 117 11.41 14.08 -7.81
C ASN A 117 12.65 14.98 -7.58
N ASP A 118 12.97 15.79 -8.57
CA ASP A 118 14.00 16.86 -8.56
C ASP A 118 13.96 17.79 -7.32
N LYS A 119 12.77 18.02 -6.77
CA LYS A 119 12.55 18.83 -5.56
C LYS A 119 12.66 18.03 -4.27
N TRP A 120 13.23 16.83 -4.31
CA TRP A 120 13.36 15.90 -3.17
C TRP A 120 12.03 15.54 -2.49
N LYS A 121 10.92 15.60 -3.22
CA LYS A 121 9.59 15.23 -2.70
C LYS A 121 9.20 13.82 -3.16
N LEU A 122 8.74 13.02 -2.22
CA LEU A 122 8.09 11.74 -2.51
C LEU A 122 6.81 11.97 -3.32
N ARG A 123 6.69 11.28 -4.46
CA ARG A 123 5.52 11.27 -5.32
C ARG A 123 4.95 9.88 -5.44
N LYS A 124 3.63 9.79 -5.51
CA LYS A 124 2.87 8.60 -5.88
C LYS A 124 1.95 8.95 -7.05
N TRP A 125 2.15 8.31 -8.20
CA TRP A 125 1.29 8.46 -9.38
C TRP A 125 0.65 7.13 -9.74
N VAL A 126 -0.66 7.13 -10.00
CA VAL A 126 -1.37 5.95 -10.51
C VAL A 126 -1.11 5.84 -12.00
N LEU A 127 -0.47 4.76 -12.42
CA LEU A 127 -0.11 4.49 -13.81
C LEU A 127 -1.21 3.75 -14.57
N ARG A 128 -1.92 2.85 -13.89
CA ARG A 128 -2.99 2.05 -14.49
C ARG A 128 -4.00 1.63 -13.44
N TYR A 129 -5.28 1.69 -13.81
CA TYR A 129 -6.36 1.01 -13.12
C TYR A 129 -7.10 0.15 -14.14
N CYS A 130 -7.22 -1.15 -13.89
CA CYS A 130 -7.96 -2.04 -14.80
C CYS A 130 -8.61 -3.21 -14.06
N ASP A 131 -9.69 -3.74 -14.63
CA ASP A 131 -10.16 -5.09 -14.30
C ASP A 131 -9.23 -6.09 -14.98
N VAL A 132 -8.69 -7.04 -14.23
CA VAL A 132 -7.79 -8.10 -14.72
C VAL A 132 -8.52 -9.45 -14.85
N TYR A 133 -9.85 -9.45 -14.77
CA TYR A 133 -10.70 -10.60 -15.05
C TYR A 133 -10.45 -11.21 -16.43
N GLY A 134 -10.46 -12.56 -16.50
CA GLY A 134 -10.48 -13.30 -17.76
C GLY A 134 -9.15 -13.33 -18.53
N LEU A 135 -8.12 -12.66 -18.03
CA LEU A 135 -6.76 -12.74 -18.54
C LEU A 135 -6.08 -14.01 -17.99
N GLU A 136 -5.08 -14.50 -18.73
CA GLU A 136 -4.29 -15.74 -18.57
C GLU A 136 -3.78 -16.04 -17.14
N MET A 137 -2.97 -17.10 -16.96
CA MET A 137 -2.25 -17.29 -15.69
C MET A 137 -1.43 -16.03 -15.33
N LYS A 138 -1.76 -15.40 -14.19
CA LYS A 138 -1.10 -14.20 -13.59
C LYS A 138 -1.41 -12.86 -14.29
N PRO A 139 -2.68 -12.44 -14.35
CA PRO A 139 -3.09 -11.32 -15.19
C PRO A 139 -2.56 -9.94 -14.71
N SER A 140 -2.39 -9.76 -13.41
CA SER A 140 -1.80 -8.54 -12.83
C SER A 140 -0.32 -8.35 -13.20
N VAL A 141 0.42 -9.45 -13.37
CA VAL A 141 1.84 -9.42 -13.77
C VAL A 141 1.96 -9.01 -15.24
N VAL A 142 1.09 -9.55 -16.11
CA VAL A 142 1.04 -9.17 -17.53
C VAL A 142 0.67 -7.70 -17.71
N ALA A 143 -0.40 -7.24 -17.05
CA ALA A 143 -0.80 -5.83 -17.08
C ALA A 143 0.29 -4.89 -16.56
N THR A 144 1.07 -5.32 -15.55
CA THR A 144 2.23 -4.57 -15.07
C THR A 144 3.34 -4.50 -16.13
N SER A 145 3.65 -5.63 -16.79
CA SER A 145 4.67 -5.70 -17.83
C SER A 145 4.36 -4.80 -19.01
N GLU A 146 3.11 -4.79 -19.49
CA GLU A 146 2.61 -3.85 -20.49
C GLU A 146 2.79 -2.41 -20.03
N SER A 147 2.35 -2.10 -18.81
CA SER A 147 2.43 -0.74 -18.28
C SER A 147 3.89 -0.25 -18.18
N ILE A 148 4.83 -1.09 -17.75
CA ILE A 148 6.24 -0.72 -17.70
C ILE A 148 6.74 -0.27 -19.08
N ARG A 149 6.29 -0.94 -20.15
CA ARG A 149 6.65 -0.63 -21.54
C ARG A 149 5.92 0.60 -22.08
N ASP A 150 4.62 0.69 -21.82
CA ASP A 150 3.80 1.81 -22.25
C ASP A 150 4.30 3.13 -21.65
N TRP A 151 4.74 3.07 -20.39
CA TRP A 151 5.34 4.21 -19.68
C TRP A 151 6.85 4.39 -19.97
N ASN A 152 7.48 3.49 -20.74
CA ASN A 152 8.92 3.50 -21.05
C ASN A 152 9.82 3.66 -19.81
N ILE A 153 9.50 2.92 -18.75
CA ILE A 153 10.20 3.01 -17.45
C ILE A 153 11.07 1.80 -17.13
N GLU A 154 11.29 0.86 -18.06
CA GLU A 154 12.10 -0.35 -17.83
C GLU A 154 13.47 -0.05 -17.22
N GLY A 155 14.14 1.00 -17.69
CA GLY A 155 15.47 1.41 -17.20
C GLY A 155 15.45 2.07 -15.82
N LYS A 156 14.27 2.35 -15.25
CA LYS A 156 14.11 3.13 -14.01
C LYS A 156 13.48 2.34 -12.87
N VAL A 157 12.90 1.16 -13.13
CA VAL A 157 12.27 0.35 -12.08
C VAL A 157 13.30 -0.18 -11.09
N PHE A 158 13.13 0.15 -9.81
CA PHE A 158 13.91 -0.41 -8.69
C PHE A 158 13.35 -1.75 -8.23
N GLY A 159 12.04 -1.80 -8.00
CA GLY A 159 11.36 -2.96 -7.45
C GLY A 159 9.84 -2.81 -7.47
N VAL A 160 9.16 -3.90 -7.17
CA VAL A 160 7.70 -4.05 -7.21
C VAL A 160 7.23 -4.56 -5.86
N THR A 161 6.28 -3.84 -5.26
CA THR A 161 5.55 -4.24 -4.06
C THR A 161 4.21 -4.84 -4.45
N ILE A 162 3.94 -6.08 -4.06
CA ILE A 162 2.67 -6.74 -4.36
C ILE A 162 2.17 -7.59 -3.18
N GLY A 163 0.86 -7.59 -2.99
CA GLY A 163 0.18 -8.43 -2.00
C GLY A 163 0.09 -9.90 -2.45
N GLY A 164 0.05 -10.82 -1.49
CA GLY A 164 -0.15 -12.23 -1.76
C GLY A 164 1.09 -12.97 -2.25
N LYS A 165 0.87 -14.18 -2.79
CA LYS A 165 1.92 -15.08 -3.28
C LYS A 165 2.04 -15.03 -4.79
N ILE A 166 2.14 -13.83 -5.34
CA ILE A 166 2.33 -13.63 -6.78
C ILE A 166 3.82 -13.73 -7.08
N ASP A 167 4.14 -14.38 -8.19
CA ASP A 167 5.50 -14.55 -8.69
C ASP A 167 5.79 -13.44 -9.71
N THR A 168 6.84 -12.67 -9.43
CA THR A 168 7.25 -11.48 -10.20
C THR A 168 8.50 -11.74 -11.05
N SER A 169 8.91 -13.01 -11.22
CA SER A 169 10.08 -13.42 -12.03
C SER A 169 10.09 -12.77 -13.41
N MET A 170 8.98 -12.85 -14.14
CA MET A 170 8.81 -12.25 -15.46
C MET A 170 9.09 -10.73 -15.49
N LEU A 171 8.62 -9.99 -14.49
CA LEU A 171 8.87 -8.55 -14.38
C LEU A 171 10.34 -8.26 -14.11
N LYS A 172 10.97 -9.09 -13.27
CA LYS A 172 12.39 -8.97 -12.96
C LYS A 172 13.22 -9.17 -14.22
N GLU A 173 12.94 -10.22 -14.99
CA GLU A 173 13.63 -10.51 -16.26
C GLU A 173 13.48 -9.39 -17.29
N GLN A 174 12.27 -8.84 -17.45
CA GLN A 174 12.02 -7.69 -18.34
C GLN A 174 12.88 -6.49 -17.97
N VAL A 175 12.92 -6.11 -16.69
CA VAL A 175 13.70 -4.97 -16.21
C VAL A 175 15.20 -5.24 -16.30
N GLN A 176 15.65 -6.45 -15.95
CA GLN A 176 17.05 -6.86 -16.06
C GLN A 176 17.58 -6.81 -17.50
N GLY A 177 16.73 -7.06 -18.49
CA GLY A 177 17.09 -6.95 -19.90
C GLY A 177 17.40 -5.52 -20.37
N LYS A 178 17.04 -4.49 -19.59
CA LYS A 178 17.29 -3.07 -19.91
C LYS A 178 18.27 -2.40 -18.95
N ARG A 179 18.38 -2.90 -17.72
CA ARG A 179 19.26 -2.35 -16.69
C ARG A 179 19.73 -3.44 -15.74
N VAL A 180 21.00 -3.37 -15.35
CA VAL A 180 21.49 -4.18 -14.22
C VAL A 180 20.80 -3.71 -12.95
N LEU A 181 19.97 -4.57 -12.38
CA LEU A 181 19.33 -4.31 -11.10
C LEU A 181 20.36 -4.31 -9.97
N LEU A 182 20.26 -3.33 -9.08
CA LEU A 182 21.08 -3.21 -7.87
C LEU A 182 21.10 -4.52 -7.09
N LEU A 183 22.27 -4.92 -6.59
CA LEU A 183 22.46 -6.17 -5.85
C LEU A 183 21.90 -7.41 -6.58
N ASN A 184 21.99 -7.44 -7.92
CA ASN A 184 21.43 -8.50 -8.79
C ASN A 184 19.91 -8.70 -8.61
N GLY A 185 19.20 -7.63 -8.28
CA GLY A 185 17.76 -7.62 -8.07
C GLY A 185 17.30 -8.40 -6.84
N LYS A 186 18.16 -8.51 -5.81
CA LYS A 186 17.77 -9.04 -4.48
C LYS A 186 16.66 -8.22 -3.82
N LEU A 187 16.58 -6.92 -4.14
CA LEU A 187 15.59 -5.99 -3.59
C LEU A 187 14.37 -5.79 -4.50
N PHE A 188 14.28 -6.51 -5.62
CA PHE A 188 13.29 -6.25 -6.66
C PHE A 188 11.86 -6.61 -6.24
N HIS A 189 11.67 -7.72 -5.51
CA HIS A 189 10.34 -8.14 -5.09
C HIS A 189 10.14 -7.85 -3.61
N VAL A 190 9.19 -6.97 -3.32
CA VAL A 190 8.82 -6.57 -1.96
C VAL A 190 7.43 -7.11 -1.65
N ARG A 191 7.31 -7.86 -0.54
CA ARG A 191 5.99 -8.31 -0.08
C ARG A 191 5.24 -7.15 0.57
N CYS A 192 3.92 -7.11 0.41
CA CYS A 192 3.11 -6.09 1.05
C CYS A 192 2.97 -6.36 2.57
N CYS A 193 3.44 -5.44 3.42
CA CYS A 193 3.36 -5.56 4.87
C CYS A 193 1.91 -5.60 5.39
N SER A 194 0.98 -4.86 4.75
CA SER A 194 -0.44 -4.88 5.13
C SER A 194 -1.09 -6.23 4.85
N ASP A 195 -0.76 -6.87 3.71
CA ASP A 195 -1.20 -8.23 3.37
C ASP A 195 -0.59 -9.26 4.35
N MET A 196 0.69 -9.14 4.69
CA MET A 196 1.32 -9.98 5.71
C MET A 196 0.58 -9.89 7.06
N ILE A 197 0.35 -8.67 7.57
CA ILE A 197 -0.36 -8.45 8.85
C ILE A 197 -1.78 -9.03 8.77
N SER A 198 -2.48 -8.77 7.67
CA SER A 198 -3.82 -9.33 7.44
C SER A 198 -3.83 -10.86 7.48
N ARG A 199 -2.93 -11.51 6.74
CA ARG A 199 -2.81 -12.99 6.71
C ARG A 199 -2.41 -13.57 8.06
N MET A 200 -1.57 -12.86 8.79
CA MET A 200 -1.17 -13.22 10.15
C MET A 200 -2.39 -13.19 11.08
N VAL A 201 -3.13 -12.08 11.14
CA VAL A 201 -4.33 -11.93 11.97
C VAL A 201 -5.41 -12.94 11.59
N GLN A 202 -5.60 -13.21 10.29
CA GLN A 202 -6.53 -14.23 9.80
C GLN A 202 -6.25 -15.64 10.39
N LYS A 203 -5.01 -15.96 10.79
CA LYS A 203 -4.74 -17.24 11.48
C LYS A 203 -5.41 -17.33 12.84
N GLY A 204 -5.55 -16.21 13.55
CA GLY A 204 -6.30 -16.14 14.80
C GLY A 204 -7.79 -16.29 14.57
N PHE A 205 -8.35 -15.54 13.60
CA PHE A 205 -9.77 -15.64 13.27
C PHE A 205 -10.19 -17.04 12.85
N ARG A 206 -9.38 -17.74 12.06
CA ARG A 206 -9.64 -19.14 11.68
C ARG A 206 -9.76 -20.12 12.84
N MET A 207 -9.23 -19.79 14.02
CA MET A 207 -9.40 -20.63 15.21
C MET A 207 -10.79 -20.50 15.86
N ILE A 208 -11.57 -19.51 15.42
CA ILE A 208 -12.90 -19.19 15.90
C ILE A 208 -13.89 -18.92 14.75
N ASP A 209 -13.65 -19.41 13.53
CA ASP A 209 -14.50 -19.14 12.35
C ASP A 209 -15.98 -19.47 12.63
N GLU A 210 -16.27 -20.65 13.18
CA GLU A 210 -17.63 -21.04 13.54
C GLU A 210 -18.28 -20.10 14.58
N ILE A 211 -17.47 -19.51 15.46
CA ILE A 211 -17.96 -18.54 16.46
C ILE A 211 -18.20 -17.19 15.78
N ILE A 212 -17.33 -16.78 14.86
CA ILE A 212 -17.51 -15.58 14.04
C ILE A 212 -18.83 -15.70 13.25
N ASP A 213 -19.12 -16.86 12.65
CA ASP A 213 -20.37 -17.09 11.94
C ASP A 213 -21.60 -16.93 12.84
N LYS A 214 -21.55 -17.50 14.07
CA LYS A 214 -22.61 -17.32 15.08
C LYS A 214 -22.78 -15.86 15.47
N VAL A 215 -21.68 -15.16 15.76
CA VAL A 215 -21.72 -13.75 16.17
C VAL A 215 -22.24 -12.88 15.02
N GLN A 216 -21.80 -13.13 13.79
CA GLN A 216 -22.29 -12.41 12.61
C GLN A 216 -23.81 -12.57 12.45
N ALA A 217 -24.35 -13.78 12.64
CA ALA A 217 -25.79 -14.02 12.55
C ALA A 217 -26.63 -13.21 13.55
N ILE A 218 -26.06 -12.78 14.68
CA ILE A 218 -26.79 -12.13 15.77
C ILE A 218 -26.40 -10.66 15.98
N ALA A 219 -25.26 -10.19 15.45
CA ALA A 219 -24.69 -8.89 15.82
C ALA A 219 -24.35 -7.95 14.64
N TRP A 220 -24.18 -8.41 13.40
CA TRP A 220 -23.91 -7.48 12.28
C TRP A 220 -24.17 -8.07 10.88
N SER A 221 -24.44 -7.19 9.90
CA SER A 221 -24.51 -7.56 8.48
C SER A 221 -23.12 -7.80 7.86
N ARG A 222 -23.09 -8.58 6.76
CA ARG A 222 -21.89 -8.94 5.99
C ARG A 222 -21.09 -7.66 5.66
N SER A 223 -19.79 -7.64 6.01
CA SER A 223 -18.89 -6.50 5.72
C SER A 223 -17.70 -6.93 4.89
N LEU A 224 -16.95 -5.93 4.40
CA LEU A 224 -15.65 -6.11 3.76
C LEU A 224 -14.71 -6.97 4.63
N PRO A 225 -13.87 -7.82 4.03
CA PRO A 225 -13.00 -8.79 4.73
C PRO A 225 -11.75 -8.13 5.34
N LEU A 226 -11.91 -6.95 5.95
CA LEU A 226 -10.81 -6.22 6.58
C LEU A 226 -10.69 -6.64 8.05
N TRP A 227 -9.49 -7.10 8.42
CA TRP A 227 -9.27 -7.73 9.72
C TRP A 227 -9.59 -6.79 10.91
N TYR A 228 -9.31 -5.50 10.79
CA TYR A 228 -9.59 -4.52 11.84
C TYR A 228 -11.10 -4.23 12.00
N LEU A 229 -11.88 -4.32 10.91
CA LEU A 229 -13.34 -4.24 10.99
C LEU A 229 -13.92 -5.45 11.70
N THR A 230 -13.41 -6.65 11.39
CA THR A 230 -13.80 -7.88 12.08
C THR A 230 -13.48 -7.81 13.58
N SER A 231 -12.29 -7.34 13.96
CA SER A 231 -11.93 -7.17 15.38
C SER A 231 -12.84 -6.14 16.08
N THR A 232 -13.08 -4.98 15.45
CA THR A 232 -13.98 -3.94 15.99
C THR A 232 -15.39 -4.50 16.21
N LYS A 233 -15.90 -5.26 15.25
CA LYS A 233 -17.22 -5.89 15.34
C LYS A 233 -17.28 -6.93 16.46
N LEU A 234 -16.28 -7.81 16.57
CA LEU A 234 -16.20 -8.78 17.67
C LEU A 234 -16.16 -8.09 19.04
N ARG A 235 -15.46 -6.97 19.15
CA ARG A 235 -15.44 -6.13 20.36
C ARG A 235 -16.82 -5.57 20.69
N ASN A 236 -17.49 -4.96 19.73
CA ASN A 236 -18.85 -4.45 19.91
C ASN A 236 -19.82 -5.57 20.35
N ALA A 237 -19.68 -6.78 19.80
CA ALA A 237 -20.48 -7.92 20.23
C ALA A 237 -20.16 -8.39 21.67
N LEU A 238 -18.90 -8.31 22.10
CA LEU A 238 -18.53 -8.58 23.50
C LEU A 238 -19.21 -7.58 24.45
N GLU A 239 -19.18 -6.29 24.11
CA GLU A 239 -19.83 -5.23 24.89
C GLU A 239 -21.35 -5.42 24.96
N LEU A 240 -21.99 -5.71 23.82
CA LEU A 240 -23.43 -6.02 23.78
C LEU A 240 -23.78 -7.24 24.65
N LYS A 241 -22.92 -8.26 24.65
CA LYS A 241 -23.10 -9.45 25.50
C LYS A 241 -22.99 -9.12 26.99
N GLU A 242 -22.02 -8.28 27.37
CA GLU A 242 -21.85 -7.83 28.77
C GLU A 242 -23.07 -7.02 29.25
N ASN A 243 -23.69 -6.26 28.35
CA ASN A 243 -24.91 -5.49 28.61
C ASN A 243 -26.22 -6.31 28.49
N GLY A 244 -26.15 -7.64 28.34
CA GLY A 244 -27.34 -8.49 28.23
C GLY A 244 -28.10 -8.38 26.90
N GLY A 245 -27.48 -7.81 25.86
CA GLY A 245 -28.09 -7.54 24.55
C GLY A 245 -28.57 -8.77 23.79
N PHE A 246 -28.12 -9.97 24.16
CA PHE A 246 -28.53 -11.24 23.53
C PHE A 246 -29.57 -12.03 24.33
N SER A 247 -30.19 -11.42 25.35
CA SER A 247 -31.22 -12.06 26.20
C SER A 247 -32.46 -12.53 25.41
N ARG A 248 -32.82 -11.83 24.32
CA ARG A 248 -33.95 -12.16 23.44
C ARG A 248 -33.60 -13.13 22.31
N VAL A 249 -32.33 -13.49 22.14
CA VAL A 249 -31.88 -14.41 21.07
C VAL A 249 -31.97 -15.85 21.59
N PRO A 250 -32.52 -16.81 20.81
CA PRO A 250 -32.57 -18.20 21.24
C PRO A 250 -31.17 -18.73 21.57
N LYS A 251 -31.00 -19.36 22.75
CA LYS A 251 -29.69 -19.79 23.29
C LYS A 251 -28.84 -20.61 22.31
N ARG A 252 -29.45 -21.39 21.42
CA ARG A 252 -28.76 -22.19 20.39
C ARG A 252 -27.94 -21.34 19.38
N PHE A 253 -28.30 -20.08 19.19
CA PHE A 253 -27.61 -19.14 18.29
C PHE A 253 -26.60 -18.24 19.01
N VAL A 254 -26.63 -18.22 20.34
CA VAL A 254 -25.73 -17.39 21.15
C VAL A 254 -24.47 -18.22 21.48
N PRO A 255 -23.26 -17.67 21.26
CA PRO A 255 -22.04 -18.35 21.69
C PRO A 255 -22.07 -18.69 23.19
N THR A 256 -21.52 -19.85 23.53
CA THR A 256 -21.38 -20.34 24.91
C THR A 256 -20.37 -19.49 25.70
N LYS A 257 -20.36 -19.63 27.03
CA LYS A 257 -19.39 -18.95 27.91
C LYS A 257 -17.93 -19.23 27.47
N GLY A 258 -17.63 -20.46 27.07
CA GLY A 258 -16.30 -20.84 26.59
C GLY A 258 -15.96 -20.22 25.23
N GLU A 259 -16.92 -20.17 24.30
CA GLU A 259 -16.74 -19.52 23.00
C GLU A 259 -16.52 -18.00 23.14
N TRP A 260 -17.29 -17.31 23.98
CA TRP A 260 -17.03 -15.91 24.30
C TRP A 260 -15.66 -15.69 24.95
N GLY A 261 -15.20 -16.64 25.77
CA GLY A 261 -13.84 -16.64 26.31
C GLY A 261 -12.77 -16.66 25.22
N LYS A 262 -12.96 -17.45 24.16
CA LYS A 262 -12.07 -17.46 22.98
C LYS A 262 -12.13 -16.13 22.22
N VAL A 263 -13.33 -15.59 21.99
CA VAL A 263 -13.50 -14.28 21.30
C VAL A 263 -12.74 -13.18 22.04
N LYS A 264 -12.84 -13.13 23.37
CA LYS A 264 -12.12 -12.14 24.20
C LYS A 264 -10.59 -12.25 24.03
N LYS A 265 -10.05 -13.46 23.99
CA LYS A 265 -8.62 -13.71 23.78
C LYS A 265 -8.15 -13.33 22.37
N VAL A 266 -8.96 -13.62 21.35
CA VAL A 266 -8.67 -13.18 19.98
C VAL A 266 -8.64 -11.65 19.92
N CYS A 267 -9.64 -10.98 20.48
CA CYS A 267 -9.68 -9.51 20.50
C CYS A 267 -8.47 -8.92 21.23
N LYS A 268 -8.07 -9.46 22.39
CA LYS A 268 -6.86 -9.05 23.13
C LYS A 268 -5.63 -8.97 22.22
N ILE A 269 -5.30 -10.06 21.52
CA ILE A 269 -4.09 -10.12 20.67
C ILE A 269 -4.23 -9.22 19.44
N VAL A 270 -5.39 -9.25 18.77
CA VAL A 270 -5.60 -8.49 17.53
C VAL A 270 -5.66 -6.98 17.79
N ASP A 271 -6.23 -6.56 18.92
CA ASP A 271 -6.31 -5.16 19.31
C ASP A 271 -4.92 -4.62 19.64
N GLN A 272 -4.05 -5.38 20.32
CA GLN A 272 -2.67 -4.97 20.53
C GLN A 272 -1.90 -4.81 19.21
N ILE A 273 -2.10 -5.73 18.25
CA ILE A 273 -1.53 -5.61 16.90
C ILE A 273 -2.06 -4.35 16.18
N TYR A 274 -3.35 -4.05 16.32
CA TYR A 274 -3.92 -2.81 15.80
C TYR A 274 -3.29 -1.57 16.44
N GLU A 275 -3.11 -1.56 17.75
CA GLU A 275 -2.50 -0.43 18.45
C GLU A 275 -1.04 -0.19 18.03
N ILE A 276 -0.27 -1.26 17.81
CA ILE A 276 1.10 -1.17 17.27
C ILE A 276 1.10 -0.62 15.84
N THR A 277 0.15 -1.05 15.01
CA THR A 277 0.12 -0.72 13.57
C THR A 277 -0.65 0.55 13.24
N LYS A 278 -1.41 1.13 14.18
CA LYS A 278 -2.23 2.33 13.95
C LYS A 278 -1.42 3.51 13.44
N GLY A 279 -0.17 3.66 13.91
CA GLY A 279 0.73 4.73 13.49
C GLY A 279 1.12 4.61 12.02
N LEU A 280 1.30 3.38 11.53
CA LEU A 280 1.54 3.14 10.12
C LEU A 280 0.29 3.44 9.29
N PHE A 281 -0.86 2.87 9.65
CA PHE A 281 -2.05 2.99 8.80
C PHE A 281 -2.74 4.36 8.82
N LYS A 282 -2.40 5.23 9.78
CA LYS A 282 -2.89 6.62 9.83
C LYS A 282 -1.96 7.62 9.13
N ALA A 283 -0.73 7.24 8.78
CA ALA A 283 0.21 8.17 8.15
C ALA A 283 -0.21 8.50 6.72
N LYS A 284 -0.21 9.80 6.38
CA LYS A 284 -0.57 10.30 5.04
C LYS A 284 0.39 9.82 3.95
N MET A 285 1.68 9.68 4.28
CA MET A 285 2.70 9.10 3.42
C MET A 285 3.60 8.17 4.25
N LEU A 286 3.55 6.88 3.94
CA LEU A 286 4.37 5.88 4.60
C LEU A 286 5.71 5.74 3.88
N THR A 287 6.79 5.84 4.65
CA THR A 287 8.15 5.55 4.18
C THR A 287 8.63 4.21 4.75
N ALA A 288 9.44 3.49 3.97
CA ALA A 288 9.82 2.10 4.28
C ALA A 288 10.58 1.94 5.60
N ASN A 289 11.31 2.98 6.04
CA ASN A 289 12.07 3.02 7.29
C ASN A 289 11.22 2.79 8.55
N LEU A 290 9.91 3.08 8.50
CA LEU A 290 9.00 2.94 9.66
C LEU A 290 8.55 1.49 9.89
N PHE A 291 8.68 0.62 8.88
CA PHE A 291 8.16 -0.75 8.97
C PHE A 291 9.02 -1.64 9.86
N LEU A 292 10.35 -1.57 9.80
CA LEU A 292 11.20 -2.45 10.61
C LEU A 292 10.94 -2.32 12.12
N PRO A 293 10.91 -1.11 12.73
CA PRO A 293 10.59 -0.96 14.14
C PRO A 293 9.20 -1.52 14.51
N CYS A 294 8.18 -1.20 13.72
CA CYS A 294 6.81 -1.65 13.98
C CYS A 294 6.69 -3.17 13.88
N LEU A 295 7.24 -3.80 12.84
CA LEU A 295 7.20 -5.24 12.67
C LEU A 295 7.97 -5.97 13.78
N LYS A 296 9.07 -5.38 14.26
CA LYS A 296 9.80 -5.91 15.42
C LYS A 296 8.94 -5.89 16.68
N GLU A 297 8.21 -4.80 16.93
CA GLU A 297 7.29 -4.70 18.07
C GLU A 297 6.19 -5.76 18.01
N ILE A 298 5.58 -5.98 16.83
CA ILE A 298 4.62 -7.08 16.61
C ILE A 298 5.25 -8.44 16.92
N ARG A 299 6.46 -8.69 16.41
CA ARG A 299 7.18 -9.96 16.64
C ARG A 299 7.44 -10.17 18.12
N THR A 300 7.94 -9.16 18.84
CA THR A 300 8.19 -9.22 20.29
C THR A 300 6.91 -9.54 21.05
N TYR A 301 5.81 -8.85 20.74
CA TYR A 301 4.52 -9.10 21.37
C TYR A 301 4.03 -10.54 21.13
N LEU A 302 4.06 -11.01 19.87
CA LEU A 302 3.65 -12.37 19.55
C LEU A 302 4.55 -13.44 20.17
N THR A 303 5.85 -13.18 20.31
CA THR A 303 6.76 -14.09 21.03
C THR A 303 6.42 -14.17 22.52
N GLN A 304 6.00 -13.07 23.14
CA GLN A 304 5.51 -13.09 24.54
C GLN A 304 4.22 -13.91 24.66
N GLU A 305 3.23 -13.66 23.80
CA GLU A 305 1.96 -14.39 23.82
C GLU A 305 2.13 -15.88 23.44
N ALA A 306 3.14 -16.23 22.64
CA ALA A 306 3.50 -17.63 22.35
C ALA A 306 4.07 -18.38 23.59
N ASN A 307 4.43 -17.65 24.64
CA ASN A 307 4.80 -18.20 25.94
C ASN A 307 3.68 -18.05 26.99
N SER A 308 2.47 -17.68 26.58
CA SER A 308 1.32 -17.58 27.48
C SER A 308 1.03 -18.91 28.18
N SER A 309 0.62 -18.84 29.44
CA SER A 309 0.14 -20.00 30.20
C SER A 309 -1.21 -20.51 29.67
N ASP A 310 -1.95 -19.69 28.92
CA ASP A 310 -3.21 -20.08 28.31
C ASP A 310 -2.97 -20.86 27.01
N PRO A 311 -3.41 -22.14 26.89
CA PRO A 311 -3.12 -22.95 25.71
C PRO A 311 -3.71 -22.40 24.41
N PHE A 312 -4.82 -21.67 24.48
CA PHE A 312 -5.46 -21.10 23.30
C PHE A 312 -4.71 -19.85 22.81
N GLU A 313 -4.33 -18.95 23.73
CA GLU A 313 -3.49 -17.78 23.39
C GLU A 313 -2.14 -18.21 22.83
N LYS A 314 -1.47 -19.17 23.49
CA LYS A 314 -0.20 -19.74 23.04
C LYS A 314 -0.31 -20.29 21.61
N SER A 315 -1.27 -21.18 21.36
CA SER A 315 -1.45 -21.78 20.03
C SER A 315 -1.78 -20.75 18.95
N MET A 316 -2.56 -19.72 19.30
CA MET A 316 -2.89 -18.62 18.39
C MET A 316 -1.65 -17.80 18.04
N ALA A 317 -0.89 -17.37 19.05
CA ALA A 317 0.32 -16.59 18.88
C ALA A 317 1.39 -17.35 18.09
N GLU A 318 1.58 -18.65 18.33
CA GLU A 318 2.50 -19.51 17.55
C GLU A 318 2.11 -19.56 16.07
N LYS A 319 0.81 -19.71 15.74
CA LYS A 319 0.32 -19.72 14.35
C LYS A 319 0.48 -18.36 13.65
N MET A 320 0.22 -17.28 14.36
CA MET A 320 0.45 -15.92 13.87
C MET A 320 1.93 -15.67 13.63
N LEU A 321 2.79 -15.97 14.61
CA LEU A 321 4.24 -15.80 14.55
C LEU A 321 4.88 -16.64 13.43
N LYS A 322 4.45 -17.89 13.25
CA LYS A 322 4.89 -18.73 12.11
C LYS A 322 4.55 -18.08 10.76
N THR A 323 3.38 -17.46 10.65
CA THR A 323 2.99 -16.75 9.43
C THR A 323 3.83 -15.50 9.25
N PHE A 324 4.03 -14.70 10.31
CA PHE A 324 4.88 -13.52 10.31
C PHE A 324 6.32 -13.82 9.85
N ASN A 325 6.96 -14.82 10.46
CA ASN A 325 8.37 -15.17 10.20
C ASN A 325 8.63 -15.53 8.73
N LYS A 326 7.65 -16.12 8.05
CA LYS A 326 7.75 -16.43 6.63
C LYS A 326 7.99 -15.18 5.78
N TYR A 327 7.27 -14.10 6.06
CA TYR A 327 7.38 -12.85 5.30
C TYR A 327 8.52 -11.97 5.80
N TRP A 328 8.80 -12.03 7.10
CA TRP A 328 9.93 -11.32 7.71
C TRP A 328 11.24 -11.65 7.01
N ASN A 329 11.52 -12.94 6.78
CA ASN A 329 12.78 -13.36 6.15
C ASN A 329 12.93 -12.83 4.71
N ASP A 330 11.84 -12.78 3.94
CA ASP A 330 11.84 -12.26 2.57
C ASP A 330 12.09 -10.74 2.53
N MET A 331 11.59 -9.99 3.53
CA MET A 331 11.61 -8.53 3.55
C MET A 331 12.71 -7.92 4.42
N TYR A 332 13.34 -8.69 5.32
CA TYR A 332 14.22 -8.16 6.35
C TYR A 332 15.31 -7.27 5.79
N LEU A 333 15.96 -7.69 4.69
CA LEU A 333 17.07 -6.95 4.09
C LEU A 333 16.65 -5.55 3.61
N ILE A 334 15.56 -5.45 2.83
CA ILE A 334 15.11 -4.14 2.33
C ILE A 334 14.61 -3.23 3.46
N LEU A 335 13.95 -3.79 4.47
CA LEU A 335 13.47 -3.05 5.63
C LEU A 335 14.63 -2.58 6.52
N ALA A 336 15.69 -3.39 6.66
CA ALA A 336 16.91 -3.04 7.37
C ALA A 336 17.69 -1.93 6.65
N ILE A 337 17.85 -2.01 5.33
CA ILE A 337 18.46 -0.93 4.54
C ILE A 337 17.63 0.36 4.66
N ALA A 338 16.31 0.29 4.51
CA ALA A 338 15.45 1.46 4.64
C ALA A 338 15.54 2.09 6.05
N ALA A 339 15.58 1.27 7.10
CA ALA A 339 15.71 1.76 8.45
C ALA A 339 17.11 2.30 8.77
N PHE A 340 18.17 1.74 8.16
CA PHE A 340 19.53 2.27 8.25
C PHE A 340 19.65 3.68 7.69
N LEU A 341 18.98 3.96 6.56
CA LEU A 341 18.96 5.26 5.90
C LEU A 341 18.18 6.32 6.69
N ASP A 342 17.52 5.94 7.80
CA ASP A 342 16.96 6.90 8.74
C ASP A 342 18.04 7.34 9.74
N PRO A 343 18.43 8.63 9.75
CA PRO A 343 19.50 9.12 10.63
C PRO A 343 19.17 9.04 12.11
N ARG A 344 17.91 8.77 12.49
CA ARG A 344 17.47 8.52 13.87
C ARG A 344 17.67 7.07 14.31
N HIS A 345 17.98 6.18 13.38
CA HIS A 345 18.17 4.75 13.64
C HIS A 345 19.59 4.29 13.34
N LYS A 346 20.08 4.55 12.11
CA LYS A 346 21.40 4.09 11.60
C LYS A 346 21.65 2.59 11.93
N MET A 347 22.89 2.20 12.21
CA MET A 347 23.24 0.81 12.58
C MET A 347 22.64 0.37 13.92
N LYS A 348 22.41 1.30 14.86
CA LYS A 348 21.92 0.99 16.21
C LYS A 348 20.63 0.19 16.21
N LEU A 349 19.70 0.49 15.30
CA LEU A 349 18.45 -0.27 15.20
C LEU A 349 18.68 -1.69 14.66
N ILE A 350 19.61 -1.88 13.72
CA ILE A 350 19.92 -3.19 13.12
C ILE A 350 20.57 -4.09 14.19
N GLU A 351 21.56 -3.57 14.91
CA GLU A 351 22.24 -4.27 16.02
C GLU A 351 21.26 -4.68 17.13
N LEU A 352 20.34 -3.78 17.49
CA LEU A 352 19.27 -4.08 18.46
C LEU A 352 18.27 -5.12 17.94
N SER A 353 18.12 -5.25 16.62
CA SER A 353 17.18 -6.18 15.99
C SER A 353 17.76 -7.58 15.83
N SER A 354 19.09 -7.68 15.80
CA SER A 354 19.80 -8.95 15.88
C SER A 354 19.88 -9.47 17.32
N SER A 355 20.09 -8.62 18.33
CA SER A 355 20.46 -9.05 19.70
C SER A 355 19.35 -9.65 20.61
N LYS A 356 18.08 -9.76 20.18
CA LYS A 356 16.96 -10.02 21.12
C LYS A 356 16.08 -11.24 20.86
N VAL A 357 16.46 -12.18 20.00
CA VAL A 357 15.63 -13.37 19.80
C VAL A 357 16.49 -14.62 19.75
N GLY A 358 16.64 -15.31 20.88
CA GLY A 358 16.71 -16.77 21.07
C GLY A 358 17.64 -17.65 20.20
N ASP A 359 18.32 -17.08 19.23
CA ASP A 359 19.30 -17.69 18.35
C ASP A 359 20.67 -17.23 18.88
N SER A 360 21.59 -18.19 19.01
CA SER A 360 22.97 -18.00 19.48
C SER A 360 23.61 -16.72 18.94
N ASP A 361 24.37 -16.02 19.79
CA ASP A 361 24.97 -14.70 19.50
C ASP A 361 25.75 -14.64 18.16
N ASP A 362 26.37 -15.74 17.72
CA ASP A 362 27.06 -15.86 16.42
C ASP A 362 26.17 -15.53 15.20
N HIS A 363 24.90 -15.94 15.18
CA HIS A 363 24.01 -15.71 14.02
C HIS A 363 23.49 -14.26 13.93
N ASN A 364 23.67 -13.48 15.00
CA ASN A 364 23.14 -12.13 15.12
C ASN A 364 24.16 -11.09 14.62
N GLU A 365 25.43 -11.25 14.97
CA GLU A 365 26.54 -10.45 14.42
C GLU A 365 26.69 -10.66 12.90
N GLU A 366 26.52 -11.90 12.44
CA GLU A 366 26.56 -12.24 11.01
C GLU A 366 25.48 -11.50 10.20
N LYS A 367 24.28 -11.31 10.76
CA LYS A 367 23.18 -10.58 10.09
C LYS A 367 23.44 -9.09 10.00
N SER A 368 23.94 -8.44 11.05
CA SER A 368 24.26 -7.00 11.00
C SER A 368 25.43 -6.72 10.07
N ALA A 369 26.46 -7.56 10.11
CA ALA A 369 27.59 -7.49 9.18
C ALA A 369 27.15 -7.69 7.73
N TYR A 370 26.25 -8.65 7.47
CA TYR A 370 25.68 -8.85 6.12
C TYR A 370 24.89 -7.64 5.62
N VAL A 371 24.08 -7.01 6.47
CA VAL A 371 23.34 -5.78 6.12
C VAL A 371 24.31 -4.64 5.80
N LEU A 372 25.31 -4.41 6.64
CA LEU A 372 26.31 -3.36 6.44
C LEU A 372 27.11 -3.59 5.14
N GLN A 373 27.59 -4.82 4.91
CA GLN A 373 28.26 -5.19 3.66
C GLN A 373 27.36 -4.96 2.44
N THR A 374 26.06 -5.25 2.57
CA THR A 374 25.09 -5.02 1.49
C THR A 374 24.88 -3.53 1.22
N ILE A 375 24.87 -2.69 2.28
CA ILE A 375 24.78 -1.23 2.14
C ILE A 375 26.02 -0.68 1.42
N HIS A 376 27.22 -1.13 1.78
CA HIS A 376 28.44 -0.75 1.05
C HIS A 376 28.34 -1.09 -0.44
N ARG A 377 27.94 -2.33 -0.78
CA ARG A 377 27.74 -2.72 -2.19
C ARG A 377 26.67 -1.87 -2.89
N LEU A 378 25.59 -1.52 -2.19
CA LEU A 378 24.53 -0.68 -2.74
C LEU A 378 25.04 0.74 -3.03
N TYR A 379 25.89 1.29 -2.16
CA TYR A 379 26.53 2.58 -2.34
C TYR A 379 27.54 2.54 -3.51
N ASP A 380 28.35 1.49 -3.60
CA ASP A 380 29.29 1.31 -4.70
C ASP A 380 28.58 1.20 -6.06
N ASP A 381 27.48 0.43 -6.11
CA ASP A 381 26.61 0.33 -7.30
C ASP A 381 25.98 1.70 -7.67
N TYR A 382 25.77 2.59 -6.69
CA TYR A 382 25.16 3.92 -6.89
C TYR A 382 26.16 4.97 -7.38
N VAL A 383 27.33 5.07 -6.73
CA VAL A 383 28.38 6.07 -7.07
C VAL A 383 29.10 5.70 -8.38
N GLY A 384 29.16 4.40 -8.70
CA GLY A 384 29.86 3.94 -9.90
C GLY A 384 31.39 4.13 -9.83
N PRO A 385 32.12 3.72 -10.87
CA PRO A 385 33.58 3.61 -10.82
C PRO A 385 34.34 4.94 -10.82
N ASN A 386 33.72 6.02 -11.29
CA ASN A 386 34.41 7.28 -11.61
C ASN A 386 34.32 8.36 -10.52
N ASP A 387 33.49 8.17 -9.49
CA ASP A 387 33.16 9.20 -8.48
C ASP A 387 33.61 8.83 -7.06
N GLN A 388 34.67 8.01 -6.89
CA GLN A 388 35.14 7.62 -5.55
C GLN A 388 35.86 8.78 -4.84
N PRO A 389 35.27 9.38 -3.77
CA PRO A 389 35.93 10.43 -3.01
C PRO A 389 36.97 9.85 -2.04
N VAL A 390 37.87 10.72 -1.54
CA VAL A 390 38.93 10.36 -0.56
C VAL A 390 38.36 9.83 0.76
N ASN A 391 37.11 10.15 1.07
CA ASN A 391 36.32 9.56 2.16
C ASN A 391 34.90 9.33 1.65
N SER A 392 34.37 8.10 1.70
CA SER A 392 33.04 7.83 1.16
C SER A 392 31.96 8.56 1.98
N GLU A 393 30.95 9.15 1.33
CA GLU A 393 29.83 9.82 2.02
C GLU A 393 29.12 8.87 2.99
N LEU A 394 29.10 7.58 2.65
CA LEU A 394 28.62 6.52 3.54
C LEU A 394 29.42 6.42 4.84
N ASN A 395 30.76 6.53 4.79
CA ASN A 395 31.59 6.52 6.00
C ASN A 395 31.29 7.74 6.87
N LEU A 396 31.14 8.93 6.28
CA LEU A 396 30.74 10.14 7.01
C LEU A 396 29.38 9.95 7.69
N TYR A 397 28.39 9.40 6.98
CA TYR A 397 27.08 9.09 7.55
C TYR A 397 27.14 8.10 8.72
N LEU A 398 28.03 7.11 8.67
CA LEU A 398 28.24 6.13 9.74
C LEU A 398 28.88 6.76 10.99
N GLU A 399 29.78 7.73 10.82
CA GLU A 399 30.47 8.44 11.91
C GLU A 399 29.58 9.48 12.60
N GLU A 400 28.64 10.08 11.88
CA GLU A 400 27.72 11.07 12.42
C GLU A 400 26.83 10.49 13.54
N PRO A 401 26.55 11.27 14.61
CA PRO A 401 25.69 10.81 15.70
C PRO A 401 24.26 10.53 15.24
N VAL A 402 23.58 9.62 15.95
CA VAL A 402 22.17 9.33 15.74
C VAL A 402 21.33 10.56 16.13
N LEU A 403 20.41 10.97 15.25
CA LEU A 403 19.52 12.10 15.51
C LEU A 403 18.42 11.76 16.52
N PRO A 404 17.94 12.75 17.32
CA PRO A 404 16.84 12.52 18.25
C PRO A 404 15.51 12.26 17.53
N MET A 405 14.66 11.45 18.15
CA MET A 405 13.28 11.24 17.67
C MET A 405 12.45 12.50 17.94
N THR A 406 12.17 13.27 16.89
CA THR A 406 11.26 14.42 16.93
C THR A 406 10.06 14.15 16.03
N GLU A 407 8.87 14.61 16.44
CA GLU A 407 7.61 14.35 15.71
C GLU A 407 7.57 15.00 14.30
N ASN A 408 8.36 16.06 14.09
CA ASN A 408 8.38 16.82 12.84
C ASN A 408 9.47 16.36 11.85
N PHE A 409 10.24 15.32 12.17
CA PHE A 409 11.27 14.82 11.26
C PHE A 409 10.68 13.91 10.18
N SER A 410 10.84 14.30 8.92
CA SER A 410 10.61 13.44 7.76
C SER A 410 11.93 13.26 7.04
N VAL A 411 12.27 12.00 6.77
CA VAL A 411 13.47 11.59 6.01
C VAL A 411 13.44 12.15 4.57
N LEU A 412 12.25 12.51 4.07
CA LEU A 412 12.01 13.02 2.72
C LEU A 412 11.33 14.41 2.73
N LEU A 413 11.48 15.20 3.81
CA LEU A 413 11.04 16.62 3.83
C LEU A 413 12.17 17.56 3.42
#